data_AF-A0AAV3QSB9-F1
#
_entry.id   AF-A0AAV3QSB9-F1
#
_cell.length_a   1.000
_cell.length_b   1.000
_cell.length_c   1.000
_cell.angle_alpha   90.00
_cell.angle_beta   90.00
_cell.angle_gamma   90.00
#
_symmetry.space_group_name_H-M   'P 1'
#
loop_
_entity.id
_entity.type
_entity.pdbx_description
1 polymer ?
#
loop_
_entity_poly.entity_id
_entity_poly.type
_entity_poly.pdbx_seq_one_letter_code
_entity_poly.pdbx_strand_id
1 'polypeptide(L)'
;MESYEPKSGPVSNDLVDIFESSLHLEDTHYTEGYKEGYKDGLAPGKEEGREECFSSRVQKSIKQMHESLLKYPLSNSEDESGSDILDLMRLKFRAICASLNVKLVYIGYPKGSELF
;
A
#
# COMPACT_ATOMS: atom_id res chain seq x y z
N MET A 1 -71.59 19.80 33.50
CA MET A 1 -70.96 20.19 32.23
C MET A 1 -69.47 20.08 32.43
N GLU A 2 -68.85 19.34 31.51
CA GLU A 2 -67.44 19.02 31.35
C GLU A 2 -66.50 20.22 31.56
N SER A 3 -65.37 19.98 32.23
CA SER A 3 -64.08 20.48 31.74
C SER A 3 -62.99 19.54 32.23
N TYR A 4 -62.69 18.54 31.41
CA TYR A 4 -61.53 17.65 31.55
C TYR A 4 -60.26 18.45 31.17
N GLU A 5 -59.36 18.66 32.13
CA GLU A 5 -57.97 19.00 31.82
C GLU A 5 -57.17 17.68 31.72
N PRO A 6 -56.52 17.38 30.58
CA PRO A 6 -55.62 16.22 30.50
C PRO A 6 -54.37 16.54 31.31
N LYS A 7 -54.19 15.84 32.44
CA LYS A 7 -52.91 15.80 33.15
C LYS A 7 -51.89 15.19 32.20
N SER A 8 -50.88 15.95 31.80
CA SER A 8 -49.68 15.43 31.16
C SER A 8 -49.00 14.46 32.12
N GLY A 9 -49.31 13.17 31.99
CA GLY A 9 -48.53 12.12 32.64
C GLY A 9 -47.07 12.19 32.16
N PRO A 10 -46.11 11.70 32.96
CA PRO A 10 -44.73 11.61 32.51
C PRO A 10 -44.71 10.74 31.24
N VAL A 11 -44.24 11.30 30.14
CA VAL A 11 -43.91 10.53 28.94
C VAL A 11 -42.80 9.56 29.38
N SER A 12 -43.09 8.26 29.42
CA SER A 12 -42.14 7.25 29.88
C SER A 12 -40.82 7.37 29.11
N ASN A 13 -39.76 7.75 29.82
CA ASN A 13 -38.37 7.77 29.33
C ASN A 13 -37.90 6.38 28.84
N ASP A 14 -38.64 5.32 29.16
CA ASP A 14 -38.32 3.93 28.80
C ASP A 14 -38.36 3.64 27.28
N LEU A 15 -39.13 4.41 26.50
CA LEU A 15 -39.18 4.26 25.04
C LEU A 15 -38.01 4.98 24.34
N VAL A 16 -37.41 5.97 24.99
CA VAL A 16 -36.24 6.67 24.44
C VAL A 16 -35.01 5.79 24.60
N ASP A 17 -34.81 5.16 25.76
CA ASP A 17 -33.58 4.44 26.11
C ASP A 17 -33.33 3.14 25.30
N ILE A 18 -34.39 2.37 25.00
CA ILE A 18 -34.30 1.10 24.23
C ILE A 18 -33.94 1.35 22.76
N PHE A 19 -34.55 2.37 22.16
CA PHE A 19 -34.32 2.68 20.74
C PHE A 19 -33.12 3.62 20.55
N GLU A 20 -32.77 4.44 21.54
CA GLU A 20 -31.54 5.24 21.55
C GLU A 20 -30.30 4.34 21.63
N SER A 21 -30.32 3.28 22.44
CA SER A 21 -29.26 2.27 22.45
C SER A 21 -29.13 1.53 21.11
N SER A 22 -30.25 1.32 20.42
CA SER A 22 -30.28 0.70 19.08
C SER A 22 -29.75 1.64 18.00
N LEU A 23 -29.96 2.97 18.15
CA LEU A 23 -29.46 4.00 17.23
C LEU A 23 -27.93 4.16 17.33
N HIS A 24 -27.38 4.06 18.55
CA HIS A 24 -25.94 4.15 18.80
C HIS A 24 -25.18 2.85 18.48
N LEU A 25 -25.90 1.76 18.17
CA LEU A 25 -25.32 0.47 17.84
C LEU A 25 -24.65 0.50 16.46
N GLU A 26 -25.22 1.19 15.47
CA GLU A 26 -24.65 1.29 14.12
C GLU A 26 -23.33 2.08 14.11
N ASP A 27 -23.29 3.21 14.83
CA ASP A 27 -22.08 4.04 14.97
C ASP A 27 -20.95 3.33 15.73
N THR A 28 -21.30 2.54 16.75
CA THR A 28 -20.29 1.74 17.50
C THR A 28 -19.68 0.66 16.61
N HIS A 29 -20.49 -0.08 15.84
CA HIS A 29 -19.97 -1.11 14.93
C HIS A 29 -19.20 -0.50 13.74
N TYR A 30 -19.61 0.68 13.26
CA TYR A 30 -18.87 1.43 12.23
C TYR A 30 -17.48 1.86 12.74
N THR A 31 -17.42 2.43 13.94
CA THR A 31 -16.15 2.91 14.52
C THR A 31 -15.23 1.77 14.95
N GLU A 32 -15.78 0.66 15.42
CA GLU A 32 -15.03 -0.55 15.77
C GLU A 32 -14.49 -1.23 14.51
N GLY A 33 -15.33 -1.42 13.49
CA GLY A 33 -14.90 -1.97 12.19
C GLY A 33 -13.84 -1.10 11.49
N TYR A 34 -13.92 0.23 11.60
CA TYR A 34 -12.87 1.13 11.10
C TYR A 34 -11.55 0.96 11.87
N LYS A 35 -11.60 0.90 13.21
CA LYS A 35 -10.40 0.71 14.04
C LYS A 35 -9.76 -0.65 13.80
N GLU A 36 -10.57 -1.70 13.70
CA GLU A 36 -10.16 -3.06 13.40
C GLU A 36 -9.51 -3.11 12.02
N GLY A 37 -10.21 -2.64 10.97
CA GLY A 37 -9.66 -2.59 9.60
C GLY A 37 -8.40 -1.72 9.47
N TYR A 38 -8.30 -0.61 10.19
CA TYR A 38 -7.09 0.21 10.21
C TYR A 38 -5.92 -0.51 10.88
N LYS A 39 -6.16 -1.18 12.02
CA LYS A 39 -5.15 -1.95 12.74
C LYS A 39 -4.71 -3.17 11.92
N ASP A 40 -5.67 -3.89 11.36
CA ASP A 40 -5.47 -5.10 10.58
C ASP A 40 -4.87 -4.80 9.20
N GLY A 41 -5.05 -3.61 8.64
CA GLY A 41 -4.35 -3.19 7.41
C GLY A 41 -2.95 -2.63 7.65
N LEU A 42 -2.74 -1.90 8.76
CA LEU A 42 -1.48 -1.20 9.03
C LEU A 42 -0.33 -2.16 9.41
N ALA A 43 -0.63 -3.21 10.18
CA ALA A 43 0.37 -4.20 10.60
C ALA A 43 0.92 -5.04 9.42
N PRO A 44 0.10 -5.72 8.60
CA PRO A 44 0.60 -6.48 7.46
C PRO A 44 1.16 -5.58 6.37
N GLY A 45 0.61 -4.38 6.12
CA GLY A 45 1.18 -3.47 5.13
C GLY A 45 2.62 -3.02 5.46
N LYS A 46 2.97 -2.94 6.75
CA LYS A 46 4.35 -2.68 7.19
C LYS A 46 5.27 -3.90 7.07
N GLU A 47 4.72 -5.10 7.20
CA GLU A 47 5.48 -6.36 7.08
C GLU A 47 5.71 -6.74 5.61
N GLU A 48 4.69 -6.55 4.75
CA GLU A 48 4.78 -6.72 3.29
C GLU A 48 5.73 -5.70 2.63
N GLY A 49 5.89 -4.52 3.23
CA GLY A 49 6.87 -3.52 2.80
C GLY A 49 8.28 -3.70 3.39
N ARG A 50 8.49 -4.69 4.28
CA ARG A 50 9.79 -4.91 4.93
C ARG A 50 10.74 -5.56 3.92
N GLU A 51 11.98 -5.07 3.84
CA GLU A 51 13.01 -5.64 2.96
C GLU A 51 13.27 -7.14 3.21
N GLU A 52 12.80 -7.69 4.33
CA GLU A 52 12.95 -9.08 4.79
C GLU A 52 12.26 -10.15 3.93
N CYS A 53 11.43 -9.78 2.95
CA CYS A 53 10.76 -10.74 2.06
C CYS A 53 11.73 -11.48 1.10
N PHE A 54 12.99 -11.04 1.00
CA PHE A 54 14.00 -11.64 0.14
C PHE A 54 15.21 -12.14 0.93
N SER A 55 15.88 -13.16 0.39
CA SER A 55 17.15 -13.63 0.97
C SER A 55 18.16 -12.49 1.11
N SER A 56 19.04 -12.57 2.11
CA SER A 56 20.11 -11.59 2.33
C SER A 56 20.99 -11.36 1.10
N ARG A 57 21.13 -12.38 0.23
CA ARG A 57 21.85 -12.28 -1.04
C ARG A 57 21.13 -11.40 -2.06
N VAL A 58 19.81 -11.55 -2.17
CA VAL A 58 18.97 -10.75 -3.08
C VAL A 58 18.89 -9.31 -2.61
N GLN A 59 18.65 -9.10 -1.31
CA GLN A 59 18.66 -7.76 -0.70
C GLN A 59 19.99 -7.01 -0.98
N LYS A 60 21.13 -7.67 -0.76
CA LYS A 60 22.45 -7.09 -1.07
C LYS A 60 22.59 -6.73 -2.55
N SER A 61 22.11 -7.58 -3.45
CA SER A 61 22.17 -7.35 -4.90
C SER A 61 21.29 -6.16 -5.31
N ILE A 62 20.09 -6.04 -4.75
CA ILE A 62 19.17 -4.92 -4.96
C ILE A 62 19.79 -3.61 -4.46
N LYS A 63 20.31 -3.59 -3.22
CA LYS A 63 20.96 -2.41 -2.65
C LYS A 63 22.15 -1.94 -3.49
N GLN A 64 23.01 -2.87 -3.88
CA GLN A 64 24.15 -2.56 -4.75
C GLN A 64 23.71 -2.04 -6.12
N MET A 65 22.57 -2.50 -6.65
CA MET A 65 22.05 -2.01 -7.92
C MET A 65 21.49 -0.58 -7.77
N HIS A 66 20.78 -0.30 -6.68
CA HIS A 66 20.30 1.04 -6.35
C HIS A 66 21.44 2.06 -6.21
N GLU A 67 22.52 1.70 -5.51
CA GLU A 67 23.70 2.55 -5.37
C GLU A 67 24.37 2.87 -6.73
N SER A 68 24.35 1.92 -7.67
CA SER A 68 24.85 2.13 -9.03
C SER A 68 23.94 3.07 -9.85
N LEU A 69 22.62 2.98 -9.67
CA LEU A 69 21.65 3.90 -10.30
C LEU A 69 21.85 5.35 -9.85
N LEU A 70 22.10 5.58 -8.55
CA LEU A 70 22.34 6.93 -8.01
C LEU A 70 23.61 7.59 -8.57
N LYS A 71 24.59 6.78 -8.98
CA LYS A 71 25.86 7.25 -9.54
C LYS A 71 25.82 7.38 -11.06
N TYR A 72 24.73 6.98 -11.69
CA TYR A 72 24.63 6.98 -13.14
C TYR A 72 24.57 8.42 -13.68
N PRO A 73 25.44 8.82 -14.62
CA PRO A 73 25.42 10.18 -15.15
C PRO A 73 24.11 10.43 -15.93
N LEU A 74 23.25 11.27 -15.38
CA LEU A 74 22.00 11.69 -16.03
C LEU A 74 22.24 12.64 -17.21
N SER A 75 23.39 13.31 -17.22
CA SER A 75 23.80 14.28 -18.23
C SER A 75 25.12 13.84 -18.85
N ASN A 76 25.15 13.85 -20.17
CA ASN A 76 26.18 13.33 -21.04
C ASN A 76 27.53 14.08 -20.86
N SER A 77 28.28 13.79 -19.78
CA SER A 77 29.72 14.06 -19.76
C SER A 77 30.43 12.93 -20.48
N GLU A 78 31.49 13.24 -21.23
CA GLU A 78 32.33 12.31 -22.03
C GLU A 78 33.13 11.31 -21.17
N ASP A 79 32.49 10.77 -20.14
CA ASP A 79 33.08 9.92 -19.12
C ASP A 79 32.82 8.46 -19.51
N GLU A 80 33.86 7.75 -19.92
CA GLU A 80 33.81 6.32 -20.26
C GLU A 80 33.21 5.47 -19.12
N SER A 81 33.22 6.01 -17.89
CA SER A 81 32.65 5.42 -16.68
C SER A 81 31.15 5.09 -16.78
N GLY A 82 30.39 5.78 -17.63
CA GLY A 82 28.95 5.54 -17.81
C GLY A 82 28.65 4.15 -18.39
N SER A 83 29.49 3.66 -19.31
CA SER A 83 29.34 2.33 -19.90
C SER A 83 29.58 1.22 -18.87
N ASP A 84 30.63 1.37 -18.07
CA ASP A 84 30.97 0.41 -17.01
C ASP A 84 29.89 0.35 -15.93
N ILE A 85 29.30 1.50 -15.57
CA ILE A 85 28.17 1.57 -14.64
C ILE A 85 26.95 0.86 -15.22
N LEU A 86 26.62 1.06 -16.51
CA LEU A 86 25.52 0.35 -17.17
C LEU A 86 25.74 -1.17 -17.16
N ASP A 87 26.94 -1.62 -17.48
CA ASP A 87 27.25 -3.05 -17.52
C ASP A 87 27.20 -3.67 -16.13
N LEU A 88 27.67 -2.95 -15.11
CA LEU A 88 27.51 -3.35 -13.71
C LEU A 88 26.03 -3.43 -13.31
N MET A 89 25.21 -2.47 -13.71
CA MET A 89 23.76 -2.51 -13.45
C MET A 89 23.09 -3.68 -14.16
N ARG A 90 23.38 -3.91 -15.44
CA ARG A 90 22.86 -5.05 -16.21
C ARG A 90 23.24 -6.38 -15.55
N LEU A 91 24.48 -6.49 -15.07
CA LEU A 91 24.96 -7.68 -14.38
C LEU A 91 24.18 -7.94 -13.08
N LYS A 92 24.01 -6.91 -12.24
CA LYS A 92 23.24 -7.02 -10.98
C LYS A 92 21.77 -7.32 -11.24
N PHE A 93 21.19 -6.68 -12.25
CA PHE A 93 19.80 -6.94 -12.66
C PHE A 93 19.60 -8.40 -13.08
N ARG A 94 20.48 -8.94 -13.93
CA ARG A 94 20.46 -10.36 -14.30
C ARG A 94 20.57 -11.29 -13.10
N ALA A 95 21.44 -10.97 -12.13
CA ALA A 95 21.59 -11.74 -10.91
C ALA A 95 20.32 -11.74 -10.04
N ILE A 96 19.63 -10.61 -9.94
CA ILE A 96 18.34 -10.49 -9.23
C ILE A 96 17.27 -11.33 -9.93
N CYS A 97 17.11 -11.20 -11.25
CA CYS A 97 16.12 -11.97 -12.01
C CYS A 97 16.35 -13.48 -11.90
N ALA A 98 17.60 -13.93 -11.99
CA ALA A 98 17.96 -15.33 -11.76
C ALA A 98 17.61 -15.80 -10.34
N SER A 99 17.87 -14.96 -9.34
CA SER A 99 17.56 -15.30 -7.93
C SER A 99 16.06 -15.34 -7.63
N LEU A 100 15.26 -14.59 -8.39
CA LEU A 100 13.80 -14.54 -8.27
C LEU A 100 13.08 -15.46 -9.27
N ASN A 101 13.83 -16.23 -10.07
CA ASN A 101 13.30 -17.08 -11.13
C ASN A 101 12.40 -16.33 -12.15
N VAL A 102 12.69 -15.04 -12.36
CA VAL A 102 11.97 -14.18 -13.30
C VAL A 102 12.52 -14.39 -14.71
N LYS A 103 11.63 -14.75 -15.64
CA LYS A 103 11.96 -14.83 -17.07
C LYS A 103 11.89 -13.43 -17.69
N LEU A 104 13.05 -12.85 -17.99
CA LEU A 104 13.13 -11.61 -18.74
C LEU A 104 12.79 -11.87 -20.21
N VAL A 105 11.61 -11.41 -20.65
CA VAL A 105 11.22 -11.39 -22.06
C VAL A 105 11.25 -9.95 -22.52
N TYR A 106 12.18 -9.60 -23.40
CA TYR A 106 12.15 -8.31 -24.07
C TYR A 106 11.23 -8.42 -25.29
N ILE A 107 10.07 -7.76 -25.20
CA ILE A 107 9.08 -7.74 -26.28
C ILE A 107 9.45 -6.80 -27.44
N GLY A 108 10.62 -6.16 -27.39
CA GLY A 108 10.99 -5.13 -28.34
C GLY A 108 10.46 -3.75 -27.96
N TYR A 109 10.96 -2.72 -28.64
CA TYR A 109 10.21 -1.47 -28.73
C TYR A 109 9.05 -1.70 -29.70
N PRO A 110 7.80 -1.26 -29.37
CA PRO A 110 6.74 -1.19 -30.36
C PRO A 110 7.29 -0.45 -31.56
N LYS A 111 7.24 -1.08 -32.74
CA LYS A 111 7.68 -0.39 -33.94
C LYS A 111 6.77 0.82 -34.10
N GLY A 112 7.29 1.96 -34.55
CA GLY A 112 6.48 3.18 -34.72
C GLY A 112 5.24 2.97 -35.61
N SER A 113 5.25 1.93 -36.44
CA SER A 113 4.11 1.46 -37.25
C SER A 113 3.00 0.75 -36.47
N GLU A 114 3.18 0.47 -35.18
CA GLU A 114 2.19 -0.13 -34.26
C GLU A 114 1.60 0.92 -33.31
N LEU A 115 2.07 2.18 -33.39
CA LEU A 115 1.58 3.31 -32.60
C LEU A 115 0.48 4.12 -33.32
N PHE A 116 0.08 3.72 -34.52
CA PHE A 116 -0.96 4.36 -35.33
C PHE A 116 -1.86 3.33 -36.00
#